data_AF-A0A439KMA7-F1
#
_entry.id   AF-A0A439KMA7-F1
#
_cell.length_a   1.000
_cell.length_b   1.000
_cell.length_c   1.000
_cell.angle_alpha   90.00
_cell.angle_beta   90.00
_cell.angle_gamma   90.00
#
_symmetry.space_group_name_H-M   'P 1'
#
loop_
_entity.id
_entity.type
_entity.pdbx_description
1 polymer ?
#
loop_
_entity_poly.entity_id
_entity_poly.type
_entity_poly.pdbx_seq_one_letter_code
_entity_poly.pdbx_strand_id
1 'polypeptide(L)'
;MDQRVKPAPHEIRRARADNPKTRERDLAAQLGISEAELIAAHCGDGVVRVEPRVNDLLTGLEAVGEVMALTRNESAVHEKIGVYDKVVTGTHNAMVLGENIDLRIFPKVWAHGFAVEKRDGGDIRRSLQFFDAAGGAVHKVHLRPASNLYAYQKLVAELESPNQEPTVTVSDGGFTDEAEASDASADVDDLRDRWSRLTDVHQFFGMLKTLKLDRRQAMRMVGQDYAWLLDKDAV
;
A
#
# COMPACT_ATOMS: atom_id res chain seq x y z
N MET A 1 0.75 -16.14 -26.45
CA MET A 1 1.09 -15.47 -25.18
C MET A 1 1.76 -16.53 -24.33
N ASP A 2 3.07 -16.41 -24.16
CA ASP A 2 3.86 -17.39 -23.44
C ASP A 2 3.52 -17.25 -21.95
N GLN A 3 2.75 -18.19 -21.41
CA GLN A 3 2.40 -18.21 -20.00
C GLN A 3 3.68 -18.59 -19.25
N ARG A 4 4.51 -17.59 -18.91
CA ARG A 4 5.70 -17.81 -18.09
C ARG A 4 5.24 -18.56 -16.84
N VAL A 5 5.73 -19.79 -16.71
CA VAL A 5 5.49 -20.61 -15.53
C VAL A 5 6.06 -19.84 -14.34
N LYS A 6 5.20 -19.51 -13.37
CA LYS A 6 5.63 -18.80 -12.16
C LYS A 6 6.67 -19.66 -11.42
N PRO A 7 7.77 -19.06 -10.92
CA PRO A 7 8.80 -19.81 -10.19
C PRO A 7 8.20 -20.45 -8.93
N ALA A 8 8.62 -21.66 -8.62
CA ALA A 8 8.21 -22.34 -7.40
C ALA A 8 8.80 -21.65 -6.16
N PRO A 9 8.20 -21.77 -4.96
CA PRO A 9 8.66 -21.06 -3.76
C PRO A 9 10.15 -21.27 -3.42
N HIS A 10 10.67 -22.49 -3.64
CA HIS A 10 12.09 -22.78 -3.40
C HIS A 10 13.02 -22.05 -4.39
N GLU A 11 12.59 -21.78 -5.61
CA GLU A 11 13.34 -21.03 -6.62
C GLU A 11 13.36 -19.54 -6.28
N ILE A 12 12.23 -19.02 -5.80
CA ILE A 12 12.11 -17.64 -5.29
C ILE A 12 13.08 -17.44 -4.11
N ARG A 13 13.07 -18.36 -3.13
CA ARG A 13 13.99 -18.31 -1.98
C ARG A 13 15.46 -18.38 -2.41
N ARG A 14 15.79 -19.23 -3.40
CA ARG A 14 17.14 -19.30 -3.97
C ARG A 14 17.54 -17.97 -4.62
N ALA A 15 16.67 -17.38 -5.45
CA ALA A 15 16.94 -16.09 -6.07
C ALA A 15 17.17 -14.97 -5.05
N ARG A 16 16.43 -14.98 -3.92
CA ARG A 16 16.66 -14.08 -2.78
C ARG A 16 18.03 -14.30 -2.13
N ALA A 17 18.43 -15.56 -1.91
CA ALA A 17 19.74 -15.89 -1.34
C ALA A 17 20.89 -15.46 -2.25
N ASP A 18 20.72 -15.60 -3.57
CA ASP A 18 21.69 -15.17 -4.58
C ASP A 18 21.75 -13.63 -4.72
N ASN A 19 20.67 -12.93 -4.34
CA ASN A 19 20.52 -11.48 -4.44
C ASN A 19 20.15 -10.84 -3.08
N PRO A 20 21.01 -10.96 -2.05
CA PRO A 20 20.63 -10.60 -0.68
C PRO A 20 20.44 -9.08 -0.49
N LYS A 21 21.08 -8.26 -1.33
CA LYS A 21 21.04 -6.78 -1.25
C LYS A 21 19.96 -6.14 -2.13
N THR A 22 19.38 -6.88 -3.07
CA THR A 22 18.38 -6.36 -4.01
C THR A 22 17.07 -6.08 -3.25
N ARG A 23 16.42 -4.95 -3.52
CA ARG A 23 15.13 -4.64 -2.88
C ARG A 23 14.07 -5.66 -3.30
N GLU A 24 13.07 -5.87 -2.44
CA GLU A 24 11.97 -6.81 -2.70
C GLU A 24 11.24 -6.50 -4.01
N ARG A 25 10.85 -5.24 -4.23
CA ARG A 25 10.25 -4.77 -5.48
C ARG A 25 11.04 -5.19 -6.71
N ASP A 26 12.33 -4.88 -6.71
CA ASP A 26 13.19 -5.04 -7.87
C ASP A 26 13.44 -6.52 -8.15
N LEU A 27 13.63 -7.32 -7.11
CA LEU A 27 13.77 -8.77 -7.25
C LEU A 27 12.47 -9.42 -7.75
N ALA A 28 11.31 -9.02 -7.22
CA ALA A 28 10.01 -9.50 -7.68
C ALA A 28 9.82 -9.19 -9.18
N ALA A 29 10.13 -7.96 -9.59
CA ALA A 29 10.08 -7.55 -10.99
C ALA A 29 11.03 -8.35 -11.89
N GLN A 30 12.27 -8.61 -11.44
CA GLN A 30 13.23 -9.46 -12.17
C GLN A 30 12.72 -10.90 -12.37
N LEU A 31 12.03 -11.43 -11.37
CA LEU A 31 11.43 -12.77 -11.41
C LEU A 31 10.08 -12.81 -12.14
N GLY A 32 9.51 -11.66 -12.51
CA GLY A 32 8.20 -11.57 -13.14
C GLY A 32 7.04 -11.97 -12.23
N ILE A 33 7.17 -11.70 -10.93
CA ILE A 33 6.14 -11.96 -9.89
C ILE A 33 5.83 -10.69 -9.11
N SER A 34 4.74 -10.70 -8.35
CA SER A 34 4.38 -9.62 -7.41
C SER A 34 5.26 -9.64 -6.15
N GLU A 35 5.31 -8.53 -5.41
CA GLU A 35 5.98 -8.53 -4.09
C GLU A 35 5.31 -9.48 -3.11
N ALA A 36 3.98 -9.59 -3.13
CA ALA A 36 3.27 -10.51 -2.24
C ALA A 36 3.68 -11.97 -2.49
N GLU A 37 3.85 -12.38 -3.75
CA GLU A 37 4.34 -13.71 -4.11
C GLU A 37 5.77 -13.95 -3.63
N LEU A 38 6.64 -12.93 -3.77
CA LEU A 38 8.00 -12.99 -3.25
C LEU A 38 8.02 -13.21 -1.74
N ILE A 39 7.19 -12.49 -0.97
CA ILE A 39 7.12 -12.63 0.48
C ILE A 39 6.45 -13.95 0.88
N ALA A 40 5.37 -14.35 0.22
CA ALA A 40 4.65 -15.59 0.50
C ALA A 40 5.57 -16.81 0.37
N ALA A 41 6.53 -16.80 -0.55
CA ALA A 41 7.50 -17.88 -0.71
C ALA A 41 8.35 -18.16 0.56
N HIS A 42 8.39 -17.24 1.51
CA HIS A 42 9.08 -17.37 2.78
C HIS A 42 8.16 -17.75 3.96
N CYS A 43 6.86 -18.00 3.76
CA CYS A 43 5.99 -18.49 4.84
C CYS A 43 6.57 -19.78 5.47
N GLY A 44 6.69 -19.79 6.79
CA GLY A 44 7.36 -20.86 7.55
C GLY A 44 8.89 -20.73 7.65
N ASP A 45 9.48 -19.75 6.97
CA ASP A 45 10.91 -19.42 6.99
C ASP A 45 11.12 -17.91 7.25
N GLY A 46 10.93 -17.51 8.51
CA GLY A 46 11.02 -16.11 8.94
C GLY A 46 9.80 -15.25 8.55
N VAL A 47 8.83 -15.79 7.82
CA VAL A 47 7.57 -15.10 7.51
C VAL A 47 6.38 -15.89 8.08
N VAL A 48 5.45 -15.15 8.69
CA VAL A 48 4.14 -15.64 9.13
C VAL A 48 3.08 -14.89 8.34
N ARG A 49 2.18 -15.62 7.68
CA ARG A 49 1.02 -15.02 7.02
C ARG A 49 0.04 -14.53 8.09
N VAL A 50 -0.45 -13.30 7.92
CA VAL A 50 -1.47 -12.71 8.79
C VAL A 50 -2.69 -12.33 7.96
N GLU A 51 -3.86 -12.39 8.57
CA GLU A 51 -5.09 -11.88 8.00
C GLU A 51 -5.01 -10.35 7.88
N PRO A 52 -5.40 -9.75 6.73
CA PRO A 52 -5.38 -8.31 6.53
C PRO A 52 -6.56 -7.61 7.25
N ARG A 53 -6.78 -7.91 8.54
CA ARG A 53 -7.79 -7.25 9.38
C ARG A 53 -7.31 -5.86 9.76
N VAL A 54 -7.45 -4.92 8.83
CA VAL A 54 -6.90 -3.55 8.90
C VAL A 54 -7.31 -2.82 10.18
N ASN A 55 -8.58 -2.91 10.60
CA ASN A 55 -9.03 -2.20 11.81
C ASN A 55 -8.38 -2.75 13.08
N ASP A 56 -8.24 -4.07 13.19
CA ASP A 56 -7.58 -4.73 14.32
C ASP A 56 -6.09 -4.39 14.34
N LEU A 57 -5.44 -4.42 13.16
CA LEU A 57 -4.06 -3.98 12.99
C LEU A 57 -3.86 -2.56 13.49
N LEU A 58 -4.62 -1.59 12.98
CA LEU A 58 -4.42 -0.18 13.29
C LEU A 58 -4.61 0.09 14.79
N THR A 59 -5.61 -0.54 15.39
CA THR A 59 -5.87 -0.44 16.83
C THR A 59 -4.73 -1.09 17.64
N GLY A 60 -4.24 -2.25 17.21
CA GLY A 60 -3.15 -2.95 17.89
C GLY A 60 -1.80 -2.25 17.78
N LEU A 61 -1.55 -1.50 16.71
CA LEU A 61 -0.30 -0.78 16.48
C LEU A 61 -0.03 0.32 17.50
N GLU A 62 -1.07 0.87 18.14
CA GLU A 62 -0.90 1.84 19.24
C GLU A 62 -0.05 1.25 20.37
N ALA A 63 -0.31 -0.01 20.75
CA ALA A 63 0.44 -0.71 21.80
C ALA A 63 1.87 -1.09 21.40
N VAL A 64 2.14 -1.17 20.09
CA VAL A 64 3.49 -1.42 19.55
C VAL A 64 4.39 -0.19 19.72
N GLY A 65 3.82 1.01 19.84
CA GLY A 65 4.55 2.25 20.07
C GLY A 65 5.25 2.76 18.82
N GLU A 66 6.48 3.28 18.98
CA GLU A 66 7.20 3.91 17.88
C GLU A 66 7.59 2.89 16.81
N VAL A 67 7.22 3.16 15.57
CA VAL A 67 7.53 2.36 14.37
C VAL A 67 7.90 3.27 13.21
N MET A 68 8.35 2.70 12.09
CA MET A 68 8.43 3.39 10.81
C MET A 68 7.33 2.88 9.88
N ALA A 69 6.45 3.79 9.45
CA ALA A 69 5.41 3.56 8.47
C ALA A 69 5.93 3.90 7.07
N LEU A 70 5.79 2.97 6.12
CA LEU A 70 6.23 3.13 4.73
C LEU A 70 5.03 2.94 3.80
N THR A 71 4.75 3.97 2.99
CA THR A 71 3.80 3.92 1.88
C THR A 71 4.51 4.40 0.62
N ARG A 72 4.24 3.78 -0.52
CA ARG A 72 4.89 4.13 -1.77
C ARG A 72 3.97 3.94 -2.97
N ASN A 73 4.33 4.58 -4.07
CA ASN A 73 3.86 4.23 -5.40
C ASN A 73 5.06 3.97 -6.31
N GLU A 74 4.86 3.97 -7.63
CA GLU A 74 5.95 3.71 -8.57
C GLU A 74 7.04 4.78 -8.53
N SER A 75 6.67 6.03 -8.25
CA SER A 75 7.51 7.23 -8.38
C SER A 75 8.04 7.78 -7.05
N ALA A 76 7.38 7.50 -5.93
CA ALA A 76 7.73 8.07 -4.63
C ALA A 76 7.64 7.05 -3.50
N VAL A 77 8.54 7.17 -2.53
CA VAL A 77 8.54 6.41 -1.27
C VAL A 77 8.43 7.40 -0.13
N HIS A 78 7.49 7.17 0.78
CA HIS A 78 7.25 8.03 1.93
C HIS A 78 7.39 7.23 3.22
N GLU A 79 8.36 7.61 4.04
CA GLU A 79 8.68 6.98 5.33
C GLU A 79 8.45 7.97 6.47
N LYS A 80 7.70 7.55 7.49
CA LYS A 80 7.44 8.36 8.69
C LYS A 80 7.66 7.53 9.95
N ILE A 81 8.38 8.12 10.90
CA ILE A 81 8.60 7.53 12.22
C ILE A 81 7.59 8.13 13.19
N GLY A 82 6.91 7.29 13.95
CA GLY A 82 5.94 7.74 14.95
C GLY A 82 5.11 6.60 15.53
N VAL A 83 4.04 6.96 16.22
CA VAL A 83 3.07 6.03 16.81
C VAL A 83 1.76 6.10 16.03
N TYR A 84 1.07 4.96 15.90
CA TYR A 84 -0.30 4.91 15.39
C TYR A 84 -1.25 5.33 16.52
N ASP A 85 -1.63 6.60 16.55
CA ASP A 85 -2.54 7.18 17.54
C ASP A 85 -3.73 7.86 16.84
N LYS A 86 -4.83 8.07 17.57
CA LYS A 86 -6.09 8.66 17.10
C LYS A 86 -6.64 7.91 15.89
N VAL A 87 -6.66 6.58 16.01
CA VAL A 87 -7.18 5.68 14.97
C VAL A 87 -8.69 5.82 14.87
N VAL A 88 -9.19 6.04 13.66
CA VAL A 88 -10.61 6.00 13.32
C VAL A 88 -10.83 4.83 12.37
N THR A 89 -11.47 3.77 12.87
CA THR A 89 -11.74 2.57 12.08
C THR A 89 -12.99 2.73 11.22
N GLY A 90 -13.09 1.93 10.16
CA GLY A 90 -14.26 1.91 9.30
C GLY A 90 -14.21 0.80 8.26
N THR A 91 -15.32 0.59 7.55
CA THR A 91 -15.44 -0.48 6.56
C THR A 91 -14.97 -0.05 5.16
N HIS A 92 -15.18 1.23 4.83
CA HIS A 92 -14.81 1.81 3.53
C HIS A 92 -13.57 2.69 3.65
N ASN A 93 -13.49 3.46 4.74
CA ASN A 93 -12.39 4.36 5.04
C ASN A 93 -11.99 4.17 6.50
N ALA A 94 -10.69 4.13 6.76
CA ALA A 94 -10.09 4.22 8.08
C ALA A 94 -9.01 5.31 8.05
N MET A 95 -8.67 5.86 9.21
CA MET A 95 -7.72 6.95 9.34
C MET A 95 -6.85 6.78 10.57
N VAL A 96 -5.64 7.30 10.49
CA VAL A 96 -4.75 7.53 11.64
C VAL A 96 -4.45 9.01 11.61
N LEU A 97 -4.72 9.72 12.71
CA LEU A 97 -4.60 11.19 12.78
C LEU A 97 -3.55 11.61 13.80
N GLY A 98 -2.46 10.84 13.87
CA GLY A 98 -1.33 11.09 14.74
C GLY A 98 -0.50 12.29 14.27
N GLU A 99 0.28 12.87 15.18
CA GLU A 99 1.15 14.02 14.86
C GLU A 99 2.18 13.70 13.77
N ASN A 100 2.76 12.48 13.82
CA ASN A 100 3.79 12.05 12.89
C ASN A 100 3.28 11.10 11.80
N ILE A 101 2.33 10.23 12.15
CA ILE A 101 1.72 9.27 11.24
C ILE A 101 0.29 9.73 10.99
N ASP A 102 0.07 10.31 9.81
CA ASP A 102 -1.24 10.72 9.29
C ASP A 102 -1.55 9.91 8.04
N LEU A 103 -2.60 9.09 8.10
CA LEU A 103 -2.95 8.13 7.05
C LEU A 103 -4.42 8.24 6.66
N ARG A 104 -4.69 8.09 5.36
CA ARG A 104 -6.01 7.79 4.80
C ARG A 104 -5.94 6.38 4.23
N ILE A 105 -6.80 5.50 4.74
CA ILE A 105 -6.70 4.06 4.52
C ILE A 105 -8.01 3.57 3.94
N PHE A 106 -7.92 2.72 2.92
CA PHE A 106 -9.05 2.05 2.29
C PHE A 106 -8.98 0.55 2.62
N PRO A 107 -9.62 0.07 3.70
CA PRO A 107 -9.40 -1.29 4.19
C PRO A 107 -9.65 -2.39 3.14
N LYS A 108 -10.63 -2.19 2.25
CA LYS A 108 -10.99 -3.16 1.20
C LYS A 108 -9.89 -3.41 0.16
N VAL A 109 -8.90 -2.53 0.07
CA VAL A 109 -7.74 -2.69 -0.82
C VAL A 109 -6.76 -3.75 -0.31
N TRP A 110 -6.73 -3.98 1.00
CA TRP A 110 -5.74 -4.83 1.64
C TRP A 110 -6.18 -6.30 1.51
N ALA A 111 -5.52 -7.06 0.63
CA ALA A 111 -5.89 -8.43 0.31
C ALA A 111 -4.96 -9.47 0.96
N HIS A 112 -3.69 -9.10 1.19
CA HIS A 112 -2.70 -10.00 1.76
C HIS A 112 -1.89 -9.31 2.87
N GLY A 113 -1.49 -10.07 3.89
CA GLY A 113 -0.70 -9.58 5.02
C GLY A 113 0.36 -10.58 5.45
N PHE A 114 1.54 -10.07 5.82
CA PHE A 114 2.66 -10.90 6.27
C PHE A 114 3.43 -10.20 7.40
N ALA A 115 3.70 -10.94 8.47
CA ALA A 115 4.70 -10.58 9.47
C ALA A 115 6.05 -11.16 9.03
N VAL A 116 7.03 -10.29 8.80
CA VAL A 116 8.33 -10.65 8.22
C VAL A 116 9.43 -10.39 9.24
N GLU A 117 10.21 -11.42 9.56
CA GLU A 117 11.45 -11.36 10.32
C GLU A 117 12.64 -11.61 9.39
N LYS A 118 13.56 -10.66 9.31
CA LYS A 118 14.82 -10.80 8.58
C LYS A 118 15.99 -10.78 9.54
N ARG A 119 16.93 -11.68 9.31
CA ARG A 119 18.18 -11.80 10.08
C ARG A 119 19.33 -11.37 9.18
N ASP A 120 20.08 -10.38 9.63
CA ASP A 120 21.29 -9.90 8.98
C ASP A 120 22.43 -9.94 10.01
N GLY A 121 23.19 -11.04 10.01
CA GLY A 121 24.14 -11.34 11.08
C GLY A 121 23.44 -11.44 12.44
N GLY A 122 23.81 -10.56 13.38
CA GLY A 122 23.21 -10.47 14.71
C GLY A 122 21.93 -9.64 14.78
N ASP A 123 21.63 -8.85 13.75
CA ASP A 123 20.50 -7.93 13.76
C ASP A 123 19.23 -8.60 13.26
N ILE A 124 18.12 -8.41 13.99
CA ILE A 124 16.80 -8.89 13.61
C ILE A 124 15.91 -7.70 13.29
N ARG A 125 15.44 -7.64 12.05
CA ARG A 125 14.47 -6.63 11.59
C ARG A 125 13.10 -7.28 11.45
N ARG A 126 12.08 -6.62 11.98
CA ARG A 126 10.70 -7.09 11.95
C ARG A 126 9.80 -6.08 11.27
N SER A 127 8.83 -6.59 10.51
CA SER A 127 7.83 -5.75 9.85
C SER A 127 6.49 -6.45 9.70
N LEU A 128 5.43 -5.66 9.55
CA LEU A 128 4.15 -6.08 8.99
C LEU A 128 4.04 -5.49 7.60
N GLN A 129 3.76 -6.31 6.60
CA GLN A 129 3.70 -5.90 5.20
C GLN A 129 2.36 -6.30 4.60
N PHE A 130 1.69 -5.35 3.96
CA PHE A 130 0.36 -5.54 3.40
C PHE A 130 0.34 -5.21 1.92
N PHE A 131 -0.42 -6.02 1.19
CA PHE A 131 -0.47 -6.01 -0.26
C PHE A 131 -1.91 -6.03 -0.75
N ASP A 132 -2.10 -5.54 -1.97
CA ASP A 132 -3.38 -5.58 -2.67
C ASP A 132 -3.64 -6.93 -3.35
N ALA A 133 -4.80 -7.05 -3.99
CA ALA A 133 -5.20 -8.28 -4.68
C ALA A 133 -4.27 -8.67 -5.82
N ALA A 134 -3.55 -7.72 -6.43
CA ALA A 134 -2.53 -7.97 -7.45
C ALA A 134 -1.13 -8.24 -6.86
N GLY A 135 -1.02 -8.23 -5.53
CA GLY A 135 0.24 -8.40 -4.81
C GLY A 135 1.15 -7.16 -4.81
N GLY A 136 0.62 -5.98 -5.15
CA GLY A 136 1.29 -4.69 -5.03
C GLY A 136 1.36 -4.24 -3.57
N ALA A 137 2.49 -3.64 -3.15
CA ALA A 137 2.67 -3.18 -1.78
C ALA A 137 1.77 -1.98 -1.46
N VAL A 138 0.91 -2.14 -0.45
CA VAL A 138 -0.02 -1.09 0.01
C VAL A 138 0.59 -0.32 1.17
N HIS A 139 1.10 -1.02 2.19
CA HIS A 139 1.63 -0.40 3.38
C HIS A 139 2.58 -1.35 4.12
N LYS A 140 3.66 -0.80 4.70
CA LYS A 140 4.58 -1.56 5.55
C LYS A 140 4.81 -0.83 6.87
N VAL A 141 4.89 -1.60 7.95
CA VAL A 141 5.20 -1.12 9.30
C VAL A 141 6.45 -1.82 9.77
N HIS A 142 7.52 -1.06 10.00
CA HIS A 142 8.81 -1.58 10.45
C HIS A 142 9.03 -1.26 11.92
N LEU A 143 9.38 -2.29 12.69
CA LEU A 143 9.79 -2.10 14.08
C LEU A 143 11.12 -1.33 14.14
N ARG A 144 11.26 -0.58 15.21
CA ARG A 144 12.43 0.21 15.59
C ARG A 144 12.96 -0.26 16.94
N PRO A 145 14.17 0.17 17.36
CA PRO A 145 14.69 -0.17 18.68
C PRO A 145 13.78 0.22 19.85
N ALA A 146 12.97 1.28 19.69
CA ALA A 146 12.02 1.75 20.69
C ALA A 146 10.64 1.06 20.64
N SER A 147 10.39 0.18 19.66
CA SER A 147 9.11 -0.53 19.56
C SER A 147 8.93 -1.53 20.70
N ASN A 148 7.69 -1.69 21.15
CA ASN A 148 7.31 -2.74 22.09
C ASN A 148 7.21 -4.09 21.36
N LEU A 149 8.27 -4.89 21.46
CA LEU A 149 8.34 -6.20 20.81
C LEU A 149 7.27 -7.18 21.31
N TYR A 150 6.91 -7.13 22.60
CA TYR A 150 5.88 -8.00 23.17
C TYR A 150 4.49 -7.68 22.58
N ALA A 151 4.14 -6.40 22.49
CA ALA A 151 2.89 -5.97 21.87
C ALA A 151 2.84 -6.35 20.38
N TYR A 152 3.96 -6.21 19.66
CA TYR A 152 4.06 -6.67 18.28
C TYR A 152 3.81 -8.19 18.15
N GLN A 153 4.46 -9.01 18.97
CA GLN A 153 4.30 -10.46 18.92
C GLN A 153 2.87 -10.88 19.24
N LYS A 154 2.24 -10.22 20.22
CA LYS A 154 0.83 -10.42 20.54
C LYS A 154 -0.07 -10.09 19.35
N LEU A 155 0.16 -8.94 18.70
CA LEU A 155 -0.61 -8.51 17.53
C LEU A 155 -0.44 -9.49 16.34
N VAL A 156 0.78 -9.97 16.08
CA VAL A 156 1.03 -10.98 15.05
C VAL A 156 0.26 -12.26 15.35
N ALA A 157 0.30 -12.75 16.59
CA ALA A 157 -0.44 -13.95 17.00
C ALA A 157 -1.96 -13.77 16.87
N GLU A 158 -2.48 -12.58 17.21
CA GLU A 158 -3.90 -12.26 17.06
C GLU A 158 -4.35 -12.21 15.60
N LEU A 159 -3.46 -11.79 14.68
CA LEU A 159 -3.74 -11.67 13.25
C LEU A 159 -3.31 -12.91 12.45
N GLU A 160 -2.70 -13.92 13.06
CA GLU A 160 -2.15 -15.08 12.34
C GLU A 160 -3.21 -15.76 11.48
N SER A 161 -2.86 -16.03 10.22
CA SER A 161 -3.75 -16.75 9.31
C SER A 161 -3.67 -18.26 9.57
N PRO A 162 -4.79 -19.00 9.54
CA PRO A 162 -4.76 -20.46 9.56
C PRO A 162 -4.10 -21.04 8.30
N ASN A 163 -4.00 -20.27 7.21
CA ASN A 163 -3.27 -20.66 6.00
C ASN A 163 -1.84 -20.11 6.04
N GLN A 164 -0.85 -21.00 6.10
CA GLN A 164 0.58 -20.66 6.05
C GLN A 164 1.27 -21.19 4.79
N GLU A 165 0.52 -21.45 3.72
CA GLU A 165 1.09 -21.92 2.45
C GLU A 165 2.14 -20.95 1.90
N PRO A 166 3.20 -21.44 1.26
CA PRO A 166 4.27 -20.61 0.71
C PRO A 166 3.92 -20.01 -0.66
N THR A 167 2.63 -19.88 -0.98
CA THR A 167 2.11 -19.40 -2.26
C THR A 167 0.88 -18.51 -2.04
N VAL A 168 0.70 -17.50 -2.86
CA VAL A 168 -0.49 -16.63 -2.83
C VAL A 168 -1.07 -16.49 -4.22
N THR A 169 -2.40 -16.47 -4.32
CA THR A 169 -3.10 -16.18 -5.56
C THR A 169 -3.31 -14.69 -5.68
N VAL A 170 -2.79 -14.10 -6.74
CA VAL A 170 -2.97 -12.68 -7.08
C VAL A 170 -3.84 -12.53 -8.31
N SER A 171 -4.60 -11.44 -8.39
CA SER A 171 -5.40 -11.08 -9.56
C SER A 171 -4.53 -10.42 -10.63
N ASP A 172 -4.83 -10.71 -11.90
CA ASP A 172 -4.13 -10.11 -13.06
C ASP A 172 -4.42 -8.61 -13.25
N GLY A 173 -5.35 -8.04 -12.48
CA GLY A 173 -5.64 -6.61 -12.45
C GLY A 173 -4.94 -5.94 -11.27
N GLY A 174 -3.87 -5.20 -11.53
CA GLY A 174 -3.41 -4.14 -10.62
C GLY A 174 -4.51 -3.10 -10.42
N PHE A 175 -4.37 -2.19 -9.45
CA PHE A 175 -5.23 -1.01 -9.39
C PHE A 175 -5.15 -0.25 -10.71
N THR A 176 -6.11 -0.49 -11.58
CA THR A 176 -6.41 0.42 -12.68
C THR A 176 -7.02 1.64 -12.02
N ASP A 177 -6.35 2.78 -12.15
CA ASP A 177 -6.94 4.08 -11.85
C ASP A 177 -8.21 4.14 -12.71
N GLU A 178 -9.37 3.81 -12.14
CA GLU A 178 -10.67 3.74 -12.81
C GLU A 178 -11.14 5.15 -13.15
N ALA A 179 -10.43 5.74 -14.10
CA ALA A 179 -10.89 6.68 -15.08
C ALA A 179 -10.00 6.42 -16.29
N GLU A 180 -10.21 5.29 -16.99
CA GLU A 180 -10.02 5.33 -18.44
C GLU A 180 -10.84 6.53 -18.89
N ALA A 181 -10.16 7.57 -19.33
CA ALA A 181 -10.79 8.73 -19.94
C ALA A 181 -11.64 8.20 -21.08
N SER A 182 -12.93 7.98 -20.82
CA SER A 182 -13.91 7.86 -21.89
C SER A 182 -13.80 9.15 -22.70
N ASP A 183 -14.05 9.09 -24.00
CA ASP A 183 -14.27 10.27 -24.85
C ASP A 183 -15.30 11.19 -24.16
N ALA A 184 -14.80 12.08 -23.29
CA ALA A 184 -15.64 12.82 -22.37
C ALA A 184 -16.11 14.04 -23.14
N SER A 185 -17.39 14.02 -23.51
CA SER A 185 -18.13 15.20 -23.97
C SER A 185 -18.44 16.17 -22.81
N ALA A 186 -17.63 16.16 -21.74
CA ALA A 186 -17.90 16.97 -20.57
C ALA A 186 -17.73 18.45 -20.93
N ASP A 187 -18.79 19.22 -20.68
CA ASP A 187 -18.80 20.65 -20.93
C ASP A 187 -17.88 21.36 -19.92
N VAL A 188 -16.98 22.22 -20.42
CA VAL A 188 -16.08 23.01 -19.60
C VAL A 188 -16.88 23.94 -18.67
N ASP A 189 -18.03 24.44 -19.12
CA ASP A 189 -18.88 25.30 -18.30
C ASP A 189 -19.51 24.53 -17.12
N ASP A 190 -19.95 23.28 -17.31
CA ASP A 190 -20.46 22.42 -16.23
C ASP A 190 -19.33 22.02 -15.25
N LEU A 191 -18.13 21.74 -15.76
CA LEU A 191 -16.94 21.52 -14.92
C LEU A 191 -16.66 22.73 -14.04
N ARG A 192 -16.61 23.94 -14.63
CA ARG A 192 -16.30 25.18 -13.89
C ARG A 192 -17.39 25.53 -12.89
N ASP A 193 -18.67 25.41 -13.24
CA ASP A 193 -19.79 25.65 -12.32
C ASP A 193 -19.68 24.75 -11.07
N ARG A 194 -19.50 23.44 -11.27
CA ARG A 194 -19.35 22.49 -10.16
C ARG A 194 -18.09 22.74 -9.34
N TRP A 195 -16.97 23.02 -10.00
CA TRP A 195 -15.69 23.29 -9.34
C TRP A 195 -15.79 24.52 -8.44
N SER A 196 -16.44 25.59 -8.91
CA SER A 196 -16.62 26.84 -8.16
C SER A 196 -17.44 26.69 -6.87
N ARG A 197 -18.26 25.63 -6.78
CA ARG A 197 -19.14 25.33 -5.64
C ARG A 197 -18.54 24.34 -4.64
N LEU A 198 -17.32 23.84 -4.90
CA LEU A 198 -16.65 22.94 -3.96
C LEU A 198 -16.35 23.69 -2.65
N THR A 199 -16.88 23.16 -1.54
CA THR A 199 -16.63 23.68 -0.19
C THR A 199 -15.70 22.78 0.62
N ASP A 200 -15.45 21.58 0.13
CA ASP A 200 -14.61 20.57 0.76
C ASP A 200 -13.81 19.80 -0.30
N VAL A 201 -12.52 19.58 -0.06
CA VAL A 201 -11.61 18.89 -1.00
C VAL A 201 -12.05 17.46 -1.33
N HIS A 202 -12.78 16.78 -0.44
CA HIS A 202 -13.29 15.42 -0.66
C HIS A 202 -14.45 15.38 -1.68
N GLN A 203 -15.12 16.51 -1.93
CA GLN A 203 -16.16 16.61 -2.97
C GLN A 203 -15.57 16.52 -4.38
N PHE A 204 -14.27 16.81 -4.54
CA PHE A 204 -13.58 16.81 -5.83
C PHE A 204 -13.68 15.46 -6.55
N PHE A 205 -13.51 14.35 -5.84
CA PHE A 205 -13.62 13.01 -6.43
C PHE A 205 -15.04 12.71 -6.94
N GLY A 206 -16.06 13.13 -6.18
CA GLY A 206 -17.47 12.99 -6.59
C GLY A 206 -17.76 13.76 -7.88
N MET A 207 -17.26 15.00 -7.98
CA MET A 207 -17.38 15.82 -9.18
C MET A 207 -16.73 15.16 -10.40
N LEU A 208 -15.50 14.68 -10.27
CA LEU A 208 -14.80 13.97 -11.35
C LEU A 208 -15.60 12.77 -11.85
N LYS A 209 -16.13 11.96 -10.93
CA LYS A 209 -16.96 10.80 -11.27
C LYS A 209 -18.24 11.18 -12.00
N THR A 210 -18.93 12.24 -11.56
CA THR A 210 -20.14 12.73 -12.23
C THR A 210 -19.86 13.19 -13.66
N LEU A 211 -18.73 13.88 -13.87
CA LEU A 211 -18.33 14.39 -15.18
C LEU A 211 -17.61 13.34 -16.04
N LYS A 212 -17.32 12.16 -15.49
CA LYS A 212 -16.52 11.10 -16.13
C LYS A 212 -15.16 11.62 -16.61
N LEU A 213 -14.56 12.50 -15.81
CA LEU A 213 -13.25 13.09 -16.08
C LEU A 213 -12.20 12.46 -15.17
N ASP A 214 -11.02 12.17 -15.72
CA ASP A 214 -9.85 11.91 -14.88
C ASP A 214 -9.32 13.24 -14.29
N ARG A 215 -8.57 13.14 -13.18
CA ARG A 215 -8.05 14.30 -12.46
C ARG A 215 -7.22 15.24 -13.34
N ARG A 216 -6.34 14.70 -14.20
CA ARG A 216 -5.45 15.50 -15.05
C ARG A 216 -6.23 16.15 -16.18
N GLN A 217 -7.20 15.44 -16.76
CA GLN A 217 -8.10 16.01 -17.75
C GLN A 217 -8.88 17.19 -17.18
N ALA A 218 -9.50 17.03 -16.00
CA ALA A 218 -10.23 18.11 -15.34
C ALA A 218 -9.32 19.32 -15.04
N MET A 219 -8.10 19.09 -14.55
CA MET A 219 -7.12 20.17 -14.29
C MET A 219 -6.71 20.92 -15.57
N ARG A 220 -6.61 20.25 -16.72
CA ARG A 220 -6.31 20.90 -18.01
C ARG A 220 -7.49 21.70 -18.55
N MET A 221 -8.71 21.26 -18.29
CA MET A 221 -9.94 21.85 -18.82
C MET A 221 -10.45 23.02 -17.99
N VAL A 222 -10.28 22.99 -16.66
CA VAL A 222 -10.96 23.92 -15.74
C VAL A 222 -10.56 25.38 -15.96
N GLY A 223 -9.36 25.68 -16.45
CA GLY A 223 -8.86 27.05 -16.69
C GLY A 223 -7.78 27.49 -15.69
N GLN A 224 -6.95 28.45 -16.12
CA GLN A 224 -5.73 28.85 -15.41
C GLN A 224 -5.96 29.61 -14.09
N ASP A 225 -7.18 30.11 -13.87
CA ASP A 225 -7.61 30.68 -12.60
C ASP A 225 -7.78 29.62 -11.49
N TYR A 226 -7.97 28.36 -11.86
CA TYR A 226 -8.05 27.23 -10.93
C TYR A 226 -6.81 26.34 -10.95
N ALA A 227 -6.26 26.05 -12.13
CA ALA A 227 -5.13 25.15 -12.29
C ALA A 227 -4.26 25.55 -13.49
N TRP A 228 -2.95 25.63 -13.27
CA TRP A 228 -1.98 25.86 -14.33
C TRP A 228 -0.80 24.90 -14.19
N LEU A 229 -0.13 24.60 -15.31
CA LEU A 229 1.02 23.72 -15.33
C LEU A 229 2.25 24.49 -14.86
N LEU A 230 3.03 23.87 -13.97
CA LEU A 230 4.35 24.34 -13.57
C LEU A 230 5.44 23.53 -14.28
N ASP A 231 6.65 24.10 -14.31
CA ASP A 231 7.84 23.37 -14.75
C ASP A 231 8.10 22.16 -13.84
N LYS A 232 8.72 21.13 -14.42
CA LYS A 232 8.99 19.87 -13.71
C LYS A 232 9.91 20.05 -12.50
N ASP A 233 10.74 21.09 -12.51
CA ASP A 233 11.71 21.40 -11.46
C ASP A 233 11.11 22.21 -10.29
N ALA A 234 9.79 22.45 -10.30
CA ALA A 234 9.10 23.18 -9.24
C ALA A 234 8.85 22.34 -7.96
N VAL A 235 9.14 21.03 -7.98
CA VAL A 235 8.90 20.07 -6.89
C VAL A 235 10.19 19.35 -6.53
#